data_AF-A0A838I9W9-F1
#
_entry.id   AF-A0A838I9W9-F1
#
_cell.length_a   1.000
_cell.length_b   1.000
_cell.length_c   1.000
_cell.angle_alpha   90.00
_cell.angle_beta   90.00
_cell.angle_gamma   90.00
#
_symmetry.space_group_name_H-M   'P 1'
#
loop_
_entity.id
_entity.type
_entity.pdbx_description
1 polymer ?
#
loop_
_entity_poly.entity_id
_entity_poly.type
_entity_poly.pdbx_seq_one_letter_code
_entity_poly.pdbx_strand_id
1 'polypeptide(L)'
;MRQRLDIADVEQRTKIRAKYLRALENEEFSMLPGPTFVKTFLRTYAELLGLDPHLLVEEYRAHYEPRDDLETLKPLGPQTSTPRERRRAAGGGPGPFLAVAL
;
A
#
# COMPACT_ATOMS: atom_id res chain seq x y z
N MET A 1 -8.88 -33.23 -0.49
CA MET A 1 -10.12 -32.87 -1.19
C MET A 1 -10.33 -31.37 -1.05
N ARG A 2 -10.36 -30.59 -2.14
CA ARG A 2 -10.78 -29.18 -2.09
C ARG A 2 -12.31 -29.16 -2.09
N GLN A 3 -12.92 -28.84 -0.96
CA GLN A 3 -14.35 -28.55 -0.92
C GLN A 3 -14.55 -27.21 -1.64
N ARG A 4 -15.08 -27.24 -2.87
CA ARG A 4 -15.63 -26.03 -3.48
C ARG A 4 -16.97 -25.76 -2.81
N LEU A 5 -16.96 -24.94 -1.77
CA LEU A 5 -18.18 -24.31 -1.29
C LEU A 5 -18.75 -23.44 -2.42
N ASP A 6 -20.07 -23.32 -2.48
CA ASP A 6 -20.68 -22.39 -3.43
C ASP A 6 -20.25 -20.97 -3.07
N ILE A 7 -19.64 -20.27 -4.04
CA ILE A 7 -19.15 -18.89 -3.85
C ILE A 7 -20.31 -17.97 -3.46
N ALA A 8 -21.54 -18.24 -3.91
CA ALA A 8 -22.71 -17.47 -3.50
C ALA A 8 -22.98 -17.61 -1.99
N ASP A 9 -22.91 -18.83 -1.45
CA ASP A 9 -23.08 -19.09 -0.01
C ASP A 9 -21.96 -18.44 0.80
N VAL A 10 -20.72 -18.52 0.32
CA VAL A 10 -19.56 -17.89 0.97
C VAL A 10 -19.72 -16.36 0.97
N GLU A 11 -20.14 -15.76 -0.14
CA GLU A 11 -20.41 -14.32 -0.23
C GLU A 11 -21.52 -13.91 0.75
N GLN A 12 -22.59 -14.70 0.86
CA GLN A 12 -23.68 -14.42 1.81
C GLN A 12 -23.21 -14.51 3.27
N ARG A 13 -22.40 -15.49 3.63
CA ARG A 13 -21.93 -15.71 5.01
C ARG A 13 -20.86 -14.72 5.44
N THR A 14 -19.94 -14.36 4.53
CA THR A 14 -18.78 -13.51 4.84
C THR A 14 -18.98 -12.04 4.49
N LYS A 15 -19.96 -11.74 3.63
CA LYS A 15 -20.15 -10.41 3.00
C LYS A 15 -18.98 -9.95 2.14
N ILE A 16 -18.06 -10.85 1.79
CA ILE A 16 -16.99 -10.59 0.84
C ILE A 16 -17.53 -10.85 -0.56
N ARG A 17 -17.41 -9.85 -1.46
CA ARG A 17 -17.92 -9.97 -2.82
C ARG A 17 -17.34 -11.20 -3.53
N ALA A 18 -18.17 -11.92 -4.30
CA ALA A 18 -17.78 -13.14 -5.01
C ALA A 18 -16.53 -12.98 -5.89
N LYS A 19 -16.32 -11.80 -6.49
CA LYS A 19 -15.12 -11.51 -7.28
C LYS A 19 -13.82 -11.56 -6.45
N TYR A 20 -13.87 -11.14 -5.18
CA TYR A 20 -12.70 -11.15 -4.30
C TYR A 20 -12.49 -12.55 -3.70
N LEU A 21 -13.55 -13.29 -3.42
CA LEU A 21 -13.44 -14.71 -3.02
C LEU A 21 -12.76 -15.54 -4.10
N ARG A 22 -13.16 -15.37 -5.37
CA ARG A 22 -12.48 -16.01 -6.50
C ARG A 22 -11.03 -15.57 -6.63
N ALA A 23 -10.74 -14.29 -6.42
CA ALA A 23 -9.35 -13.81 -6.44
C ALA A 23 -8.50 -14.45 -5.33
N LEU A 24 -9.05 -14.62 -4.11
CA LEU A 24 -8.37 -15.36 -3.04
C LEU A 24 -8.11 -16.82 -3.41
N GLU A 25 -9.10 -17.53 -3.97
CA GLU A 25 -8.94 -18.94 -4.37
C GLU A 25 -7.89 -19.15 -5.48
N ASN A 26 -7.68 -18.12 -6.32
CA ASN A 26 -6.71 -18.15 -7.41
C ASN A 26 -5.40 -17.41 -7.07
N GLU A 27 -5.23 -16.95 -5.83
CA GLU A 27 -4.08 -16.16 -5.37
C GLU A 27 -3.83 -14.88 -6.19
N GLU A 28 -4.88 -14.32 -6.80
CA GLU A 28 -4.86 -13.08 -7.57
C GLU A 28 -5.00 -11.85 -6.65
N PHE A 29 -4.09 -11.71 -5.68
CA PHE A 29 -4.19 -10.69 -4.63
C PHE A 29 -4.17 -9.23 -5.15
N SER A 30 -3.62 -8.99 -6.34
CA SER A 30 -3.62 -7.70 -7.02
C SER A 30 -5.02 -7.19 -7.40
N MET A 31 -6.01 -8.08 -7.46
CA MET A 31 -7.41 -7.74 -7.74
C MET A 31 -8.16 -7.22 -6.51
N LEU A 32 -7.57 -7.34 -5.31
CA LEU A 32 -8.15 -6.85 -4.07
C LEU A 32 -7.80 -5.36 -3.85
N PRO A 33 -8.60 -4.61 -3.06
CA PRO A 33 -8.38 -3.17 -2.88
C PRO A 33 -7.06 -2.78 -2.19
N GLY A 34 -6.34 -3.73 -1.60
CA GLY A 34 -5.04 -3.52 -0.97
C GLY A 34 -4.67 -4.63 0.03
N PRO A 35 -3.41 -4.66 0.50
CA PRO A 35 -2.89 -5.76 1.34
C PRO A 35 -3.62 -5.90 2.68
N THR A 36 -4.12 -4.80 3.26
CA THR A 36 -4.97 -4.84 4.45
C THR A 36 -6.25 -5.65 4.20
N PHE A 37 -6.89 -5.46 3.05
CA PHE A 37 -8.10 -6.21 2.68
C PHE A 37 -7.80 -7.67 2.41
N VAL A 38 -6.64 -7.98 1.81
CA VAL A 38 -6.21 -9.37 1.61
C VAL A 38 -6.15 -10.10 2.95
N LYS A 39 -5.44 -9.54 3.94
CA LYS A 39 -5.30 -10.15 5.27
C LYS A 39 -6.63 -10.29 6.00
N THR A 40 -7.48 -9.27 5.93
CA THR A 40 -8.83 -9.34 6.54
C THR A 40 -9.67 -10.43 5.89
N PHE A 41 -9.68 -10.51 4.56
CA PHE A 41 -10.49 -11.50 3.85
C PHE A 41 -9.96 -12.92 4.02
N LEU A 42 -8.63 -13.12 4.04
CA LEU A 42 -8.02 -14.41 4.36
C LEU A 42 -8.41 -14.90 5.75
N ARG A 43 -8.40 -14.01 6.76
CA ARG A 43 -8.86 -14.33 8.12
C ARG A 43 -10.31 -14.79 8.12
N THR A 44 -11.22 -13.99 7.56
CA THR A 44 -12.65 -14.32 7.51
C THR A 44 -12.92 -15.61 6.72
N TYR A 45 -12.17 -15.85 5.63
CA TYR A 45 -12.31 -17.06 4.82
C TYR A 45 -11.80 -18.31 5.56
N ALA A 46 -10.68 -18.21 6.27
CA ALA A 46 -10.16 -19.28 7.11
C ALA A 46 -11.15 -19.65 8.24
N GLU A 47 -11.68 -18.65 8.94
CA GLU A 47 -12.69 -18.83 9.99
C GLU A 47 -13.93 -19.56 9.45
N LEU A 48 -14.40 -19.20 8.25
CA LEU A 48 -15.53 -19.86 7.60
C LEU A 48 -15.28 -21.35 7.32
N LEU A 49 -14.04 -21.68 6.93
CA LEU A 49 -13.60 -23.04 6.61
C LEU A 49 -13.17 -23.84 7.86
N GLY A 50 -13.14 -23.23 9.03
CA GLY A 50 -12.62 -23.85 10.26
C GLY A 50 -11.10 -24.07 10.23
N LEU A 51 -10.37 -23.26 9.46
CA LEU A 51 -8.91 -23.26 9.38
C LEU A 51 -8.32 -22.24 10.36
N ASP A 52 -7.02 -22.37 10.63
CA ASP A 52 -6.29 -21.37 11.41
C ASP A 52 -6.07 -20.08 10.58
N PRO A 53 -6.69 -18.95 10.94
CA PRO A 53 -6.50 -17.70 10.21
C PRO A 53 -5.09 -17.12 10.35
N HIS A 54 -4.36 -17.46 11.42
CA HIS A 54 -3.01 -16.96 11.63
C HIS A 54 -2.06 -17.53 10.60
N LEU A 55 -2.06 -18.86 10.43
CA LEU A 55 -1.22 -19.56 9.45
C LEU A 55 -1.48 -19.06 8.03
N LEU A 56 -2.74 -18.87 7.65
CA LEU A 56 -3.08 -18.43 6.29
C LEU A 56 -2.62 -16.99 6.01
N VAL A 57 -2.70 -16.12 7.02
CA VAL A 57 -2.21 -14.74 6.91
C VAL A 57 -0.67 -14.70 6.91
N GLU A 58 -0.01 -15.53 7.71
CA GLU A 58 1.46 -15.63 7.72
C GLU A 58 2.00 -16.12 6.38
N GLU A 59 1.39 -17.15 5.79
CA GLU A 59 1.73 -17.63 4.45
C GLU A 59 1.65 -16.49 3.42
N TYR A 60 0.54 -15.74 3.44
CA TYR A 60 0.39 -14.56 2.57
C TYR A 60 1.52 -13.54 2.79
N ARG A 61 1.84 -13.22 4.04
CA ARG A 61 2.92 -12.25 4.35
C ARG A 61 4.28 -12.74 3.88
N ALA A 62 4.59 -14.02 4.08
CA ALA A 62 5.86 -14.60 3.72
C ALA A 62 6.12 -14.60 2.20
N HIS A 63 5.06 -14.74 1.40
CA HIS A 63 5.14 -14.88 -0.05
C HIS A 63 4.83 -13.60 -0.83
N TYR A 64 4.01 -12.69 -0.29
CA TYR A 64 3.42 -11.59 -1.04
C TYR A 64 3.63 -10.20 -0.43
N GLU A 65 3.99 -10.10 0.85
CA GLU A 65 4.43 -8.82 1.40
C GLU A 65 5.95 -8.72 1.27
N PRO A 66 6.49 -7.57 0.83
CA PRO A 66 7.91 -7.31 0.99
C PRO A 66 8.27 -7.56 2.46
N ARG A 67 9.29 -8.36 2.72
CA ARG A 67 9.90 -8.35 4.05
C ARG A 67 10.38 -6.91 4.24
N ASP A 68 9.87 -6.25 5.28
CA ASP A 68 10.47 -5.01 5.77
C ASP A 68 11.84 -5.37 6.34
N ASP A 69 12.77 -5.68 5.45
CA ASP A 69 14.17 -5.63 5.72
C ASP A 69 14.41 -4.14 5.98
N LEU A 70 14.58 -3.79 7.25
CA LEU A 70 14.87 -2.47 7.79
C LEU A 70 16.21 -1.87 7.26
N GLU A 71 16.66 -2.29 6.08
CA GLU A 71 17.83 -1.85 5.31
C GLU A 71 17.42 -0.85 4.22
N THR A 72 16.53 0.09 4.55
CA THR A 72 16.47 1.35 3.82
C THR A 72 16.28 2.51 4.79
N LEU A 73 17.06 2.50 5.87
CA LEU A 73 17.59 3.75 6.37
C LEU A 73 18.46 4.34 5.25
N LYS A 74 17.83 5.10 4.34
CA LYS A 74 18.59 6.03 3.50
C LYS A 74 19.49 6.81 4.46
N PRO A 75 20.82 6.83 4.29
CA PRO A 75 21.61 7.78 5.03
C PRO A 75 21.02 9.15 4.73
N LEU A 76 20.66 9.90 5.78
CA LEU A 76 20.47 11.33 5.68
C LEU A 76 21.81 11.87 5.19
N GLY A 77 21.94 12.00 3.87
CA GLY A 77 23.10 12.58 3.23
C GLY A 77 23.39 13.95 3.86
N PRO A 78 24.64 14.42 3.82
CA PRO A 78 25.02 15.64 4.50
C PRO A 78 24.09 16.75 4.05
N GLN A 79 23.40 17.35 5.01
CA GLN A 79 22.66 18.58 4.83
C GLN A 79 23.66 19.58 4.26
N THR A 80 23.66 19.77 2.94
CA THR A 80 24.37 20.89 2.35
C THR A 80 23.66 22.11 2.87
N SER A 81 24.23 22.69 3.93
CA SER A 81 24.07 24.09 4.25
C SER A 81 24.42 24.84 2.98
N THR A 82 23.41 25.15 2.19
CA THR A 82 23.51 26.28 1.27
C THR A 82 23.98 27.44 2.14
N PRO A 83 25.13 28.08 1.82
CA PRO A 83 25.45 29.34 2.44
C PRO A 83 24.32 30.28 2.05
N ARG A 84 23.40 30.48 3.00
CA ARG A 84 22.32 31.46 2.89
C ARG A 84 23.02 32.80 2.74
N GLU A 85 23.15 33.23 1.50
CA GLU A 85 23.70 34.50 1.05
C GLU A 85 22.92 35.63 1.72
N ARG A 86 23.30 35.92 2.96
CA ARG A 86 22.88 37.09 3.70
C ARG A 86 23.73 38.23 3.16
N ARG A 87 23.19 38.86 2.12
CA ARG A 87 23.11 40.32 1.96
C ARG A 87 24.24 41.08 2.67
N ARG A 88 25.28 41.44 1.91
CA ARG A 88 25.87 42.77 2.07
C ARG A 88 25.44 43.62 0.89
N ALA A 89 24.62 44.60 1.22
CA ALA A 89 24.16 45.66 0.36
C ALA A 89 25.33 46.48 -0.18
N ALA A 90 25.32 46.76 -1.48
CA ALA A 90 25.85 48.00 -2.04
C ALA A 90 25.29 48.20 -3.47
N GLY A 91 24.41 49.21 -3.61
CA GLY A 91 24.41 50.09 -4.76
C GLY A 91 23.63 49.69 -6.01
N GLY A 92 22.49 50.36 -6.21
CA GLY A 92 22.25 51.10 -7.45
C GLY A 92 21.30 50.47 -8.48
N GLY A 93 20.18 51.15 -8.73
CA GLY A 93 19.46 51.06 -10.00
C GLY A 93 17.93 51.06 -9.89
N PRO A 94 17.21 52.07 -10.42
CA PRO A 94 15.75 52.13 -10.38
C PRO A 94 15.09 51.53 -11.65
N GLY A 95 14.13 50.62 -11.43
CA GLY A 95 12.98 50.28 -12.31
C GLY A 95 13.26 49.79 -13.74
N PRO A 96 12.22 49.60 -14.59
CA PRO A 96 10.78 49.63 -14.29
C PRO A 96 9.92 48.60 -15.07
N PHE A 97 8.61 48.65 -14.77
CA PHE A 97 7.42 48.29 -15.56
C PHE A 97 6.93 46.83 -15.70
N LEU A 98 5.67 46.70 -15.26
CA LEU A 98 4.66 45.77 -15.75
C LEU A 98 4.67 45.63 -17.28
N ALA A 99 4.55 44.40 -17.75
CA ALA A 99 3.81 44.09 -18.97
C ALA A 99 2.86 42.93 -18.68
N VAL A 100 1.57 43.27 -18.61
CA VAL A 100 0.45 42.36 -18.87
C VAL A 100 0.37 42.19 -20.39
N ALA A 101 0.12 40.97 -20.87
CA ALA A 101 -0.50 40.75 -22.17
C ALA A 101 -1.32 39.45 -22.14
N LEU A 102 -2.63 39.62 -21.99
CA LEU A 102 -3.62 39.04 -22.91
C LEU A 102 -4.26 40.21 -23.65
#